data_AF-L7F2Y0-F1
#
_entry.id   AF-L7F2Y0-F1
#
_cell.length_a   1.000
_cell.length_b   1.000
_cell.length_c   1.000
_cell.angle_alpha   90.00
_cell.angle_beta   90.00
_cell.angle_gamma   90.00
#
_symmetry.space_group_name_H-M   'P 1'
#
loop_
_entity.id
_entity.type
_entity.pdbx_description
1 polymer ?
#
loop_
_entity_poly.entity_id
_entity_poly.type
_entity_poly.pdbx_seq_one_letter_code
_entity_poly.pdbx_strand_id
1 'polypeptide(L)'
;MPDDVRVPGGPVAEILGVLLDNARLHGHGTVRVTVRDLDDALALDIADEGTADGDSARLFERGHTEGGAGTGIGLALARDLAVSLGGRLSLANRAPTTFTLLLPVRAAGVHGADDRNESDGRRGDADPQDEAGQGGPGGC
;
A
#
# COMPACT_ATOMS: atom_id res chain seq x y z
N MET A 1 -10.32 -14.53 -21.95
CA MET A 1 -9.00 -14.42 -21.29
C MET A 1 -9.30 -13.89 -19.91
N PRO A 2 -8.79 -14.48 -18.82
CA PRO A 2 -8.86 -13.79 -17.53
C PRO A 2 -8.24 -12.41 -17.70
N ASP A 3 -8.86 -11.38 -17.14
CA ASP A 3 -8.32 -10.04 -17.18
C ASP A 3 -7.05 -10.01 -16.32
N ASP A 4 -5.96 -9.47 -16.87
CA ASP A 4 -4.69 -9.39 -16.15
C ASP A 4 -4.85 -8.42 -14.97
N VAL A 5 -4.70 -8.95 -13.75
CA VAL A 5 -4.67 -8.15 -12.52
C VAL A 5 -3.30 -7.48 -12.37
N ARG A 6 -3.28 -6.15 -12.21
CA ARG A 6 -2.04 -5.41 -11.92
C ARG A 6 -1.82 -5.23 -10.43
N VAL A 7 -0.63 -5.58 -9.96
CA VAL A 7 -0.18 -5.37 -8.58
C VAL A 7 1.18 -4.67 -8.55
N PRO A 8 1.54 -3.94 -7.48
CA PRO A 8 2.87 -3.37 -7.31
C PRO A 8 3.94 -4.48 -7.19
N GLY A 9 4.69 -4.71 -8.26
CA GLY A 9 5.59 -5.86 -8.38
C GLY A 9 6.67 -5.96 -7.30
N GLY A 10 7.30 -4.84 -6.92
CA GLY A 10 8.38 -4.81 -5.91
C GLY A 10 7.91 -5.28 -4.54
N PRO A 11 6.96 -4.58 -3.89
CA PRO A 11 6.44 -4.98 -2.59
C PRO A 11 5.83 -6.38 -2.56
N VAL A 12 5.12 -6.79 -3.61
CA VAL A 12 4.53 -8.14 -3.69
C VAL A 12 5.61 -9.21 -3.79
N ALA A 13 6.64 -8.99 -4.60
CA ALA A 13 7.77 -9.92 -4.70
C ALA A 13 8.52 -10.06 -3.37
N GLU A 14 8.66 -8.96 -2.61
CA GLU A 14 9.29 -8.99 -1.29
C GLU A 14 8.46 -9.78 -0.26
N ILE A 15 7.14 -9.56 -0.21
CA ILE A 15 6.24 -10.34 0.64
C ILE A 15 6.32 -11.83 0.29
N LEU A 16 6.25 -12.15 -1.01
CA LEU A 16 6.35 -13.54 -1.47
C LEU A 16 7.72 -14.16 -1.14
N GLY A 17 8.81 -13.40 -1.27
CA GLY A 17 10.15 -13.83 -0.89
C GLY A 17 10.21 -14.25 0.57
N VAL A 18 9.68 -13.42 1.47
CA VAL A 18 9.59 -13.74 2.90
C VAL A 18 8.78 -15.01 3.15
N LEU A 19 7.59 -15.12 2.55
CA LEU A 19 6.69 -16.26 2.80
C LEU A 19 7.27 -17.58 2.27
N LEU A 20 7.91 -17.55 1.11
CA LEU A 20 8.57 -18.71 0.52
C LEU A 20 9.84 -19.11 1.29
N ASP A 21 10.63 -18.14 1.77
CA ASP A 21 11.78 -18.44 2.63
C ASP A 21 11.32 -19.05 3.96
N ASN A 22 10.23 -18.56 4.55
CA ASN A 22 9.67 -19.17 5.75
C ASN A 22 9.20 -20.61 5.50
N ALA A 23 8.44 -20.84 4.42
CA ALA A 23 7.99 -22.18 4.06
C ALA A 23 9.17 -23.13 3.76
N ARG A 24 10.26 -22.62 3.19
CA ARG A 24 11.49 -23.39 2.90
C ARG A 24 12.31 -23.70 4.15
N LEU A 25 12.44 -22.74 5.07
CA LEU A 25 13.29 -22.87 6.27
C LEU A 25 12.58 -23.59 7.42
N HIS A 26 11.27 -23.38 7.56
CA HIS A 26 10.48 -23.82 8.72
C HIS A 26 9.33 -24.75 8.34
N GLY A 27 8.90 -24.73 7.07
CA GLY A 27 7.83 -25.62 6.59
C GLY A 27 8.31 -27.03 6.31
N HIS A 28 7.38 -27.88 5.90
CA HIS A 28 7.65 -29.27 5.50
C HIS A 28 7.01 -29.61 4.16
N GLY A 29 7.57 -30.61 3.47
CA GLY A 29 6.98 -31.17 2.25
C GLY A 29 6.88 -30.16 1.10
N THR A 30 5.76 -30.20 0.39
CA THR A 30 5.55 -29.38 -0.81
C THR A 30 5.07 -27.98 -0.46
N VAL A 31 5.81 -26.95 -0.91
CA VAL A 31 5.31 -25.56 -0.87
C VAL A 31 4.39 -25.32 -2.08
N ARG A 32 3.14 -24.95 -1.83
CA ARG A 32 2.12 -24.66 -2.84
C ARG A 32 1.72 -23.19 -2.78
N VAL A 33 1.85 -22.50 -3.92
CA VAL A 33 1.32 -21.15 -4.11
C VAL A 33 0.04 -21.24 -4.93
N THR A 34 -1.07 -20.75 -4.37
CA THR A 34 -2.36 -20.69 -5.05
C THR A 34 -2.78 -19.23 -5.18
N VAL A 35 -3.12 -18.81 -6.40
CA VAL A 35 -3.67 -17.48 -6.66
C VAL A 35 -5.15 -17.62 -6.93
N ARG A 36 -5.97 -16.87 -6.19
CA ARG A 36 -7.42 -16.82 -6.33
C ARG A 36 -7.84 -15.39 -6.64
N ASP A 37 -8.54 -15.22 -7.74
CA ASP A 37 -9.22 -13.97 -8.08
C ASP A 37 -10.57 -13.94 -7.35
N LEU A 38 -10.81 -12.88 -6.59
CA LEU A 38 -12.03 -12.65 -5.81
C LEU A 38 -12.82 -11.44 -6.36
N ASP A 39 -12.65 -11.09 -7.63
CA ASP A 39 -13.25 -9.95 -8.34
C ASP A 39 -12.77 -8.55 -7.86
N ASP A 40 -12.76 -8.31 -6.55
CA ASP A 40 -12.34 -7.05 -5.91
C ASP A 40 -10.98 -7.14 -5.22
N ALA A 41 -10.49 -8.36 -5.00
CA ALA A 41 -9.18 -8.64 -4.44
C ALA A 41 -8.52 -9.89 -5.07
N LEU A 42 -7.21 -9.97 -4.94
CA LEU A 42 -6.38 -11.13 -5.23
C LEU A 42 -5.99 -11.78 -3.91
N ALA A 43 -6.25 -13.07 -3.75
CA ALA A 43 -5.76 -13.85 -2.63
C ALA A 43 -4.62 -14.76 -3.09
N LEU A 44 -3.46 -14.65 -2.45
CA LEU A 44 -2.32 -15.53 -2.64
C LEU A 44 -2.16 -16.38 -1.39
N ASP A 45 -2.37 -17.69 -1.53
CA ASP A 45 -2.20 -18.66 -0.46
C ASP A 45 -0.86 -19.39 -0.63
N ILE A 46 0.01 -19.29 0.37
CA ILE A 46 1.29 -19.97 0.44
C ILE A 46 1.14 -21.05 1.50
N ALA A 47 1.06 -22.31 1.06
CA ALA A 47 0.85 -23.46 1.93
C ALA A 47 2.05 -24.41 1.93
N ASP A 48 2.34 -25.01 3.07
CA ASP A 48 3.30 -26.10 3.24
C ASP A 48 2.73 -27.18 4.16
N GLU A 49 3.31 -28.38 4.16
CA GLU A 49 2.82 -29.55 4.91
C GLU A 49 3.28 -29.55 6.38
N GLY A 50 3.88 -28.46 6.84
CA GLY A 50 4.33 -28.28 8.22
C GLY A 50 3.26 -27.75 9.16
N THR A 51 3.72 -27.40 10.36
CA THR A 51 2.90 -26.81 11.42
C THR A 51 3.44 -25.43 11.81
N ALA A 52 2.59 -24.42 11.80
CA ALA A 52 2.91 -23.10 12.34
C ALA A 52 2.73 -23.12 13.87
N ASP A 53 3.84 -23.33 14.58
CA ASP A 53 3.91 -23.27 16.04
C ASP A 53 3.88 -21.81 16.53
N GLY A 54 3.28 -21.56 17.71
CA GLY A 54 3.19 -20.22 18.33
C GLY A 54 1.86 -19.48 18.11
N ASP A 55 1.60 -18.39 18.84
CA ASP A 55 0.37 -17.59 18.65
C ASP A 55 0.43 -16.81 17.33
N SER A 56 -0.64 -16.84 16.54
CA SER A 56 -0.75 -16.23 15.23
C SER A 56 -0.54 -14.73 15.26
N ALA A 57 -0.92 -14.06 16.36
CA ALA A 57 -0.62 -12.64 16.55
C ALA A 57 0.89 -12.41 16.79
N ARG A 58 1.54 -13.33 17.50
CA ARG A 58 2.94 -13.26 17.90
C ARG A 58 3.90 -13.66 16.78
N LEU A 59 3.45 -14.47 15.81
CA LEU A 59 4.20 -14.78 14.59
C LEU A 59 4.52 -13.53 13.75
N PHE A 60 3.74 -12.46 13.88
CA PHE A 60 3.98 -11.18 13.20
C PHE A 60 4.67 -10.14 14.09
N GLU A 61 5.04 -10.48 15.34
CA GLU A 61 5.79 -9.59 16.22
C GLU A 61 7.27 -9.58 15.83
N ARG A 62 7.87 -8.39 15.77
CA ARG A 62 9.30 -8.22 15.49
C ARG A 62 10.12 -8.98 16.53
N GLY A 63 10.96 -9.91 16.09
CA GLY A 63 11.90 -10.64 16.94
C GLY A 63 11.37 -11.97 17.48
N HIS A 64 10.18 -12.43 17.07
CA HIS A 64 9.72 -13.77 17.43
C HIS A 64 10.36 -14.81 16.49
N THR A 65 11.24 -15.64 17.04
CA THR A 65 11.72 -16.87 16.40
C THR A 65 11.67 -18.01 17.40
N GLU A 66 10.93 -19.06 17.07
CA GLU A 66 11.07 -20.35 17.75
C GLU A 66 12.19 -21.12 17.03
N GLY A 67 13.34 -21.32 17.68
CA GLY A 67 14.36 -22.25 17.19
C GLY A 67 15.53 -21.69 16.38
N GLY A 68 15.85 -20.39 16.46
CA GLY A 68 17.18 -19.86 16.18
C GLY A 68 17.75 -20.08 14.76
N ALA A 69 17.30 -19.26 13.79
CA ALA A 69 18.07 -18.94 12.57
C ALA A 69 17.56 -17.71 11.80
N GLY A 70 16.64 -16.91 12.36
CA GLY A 70 16.05 -15.75 11.69
C GLY A 70 15.94 -14.56 12.64
N THR A 71 15.84 -13.34 12.10
CA THR A 71 15.72 -12.12 12.91
C THR A 71 14.30 -11.89 13.47
N GLY A 72 13.32 -12.74 13.11
CA GLY A 72 11.90 -12.54 13.43
C GLY A 72 11.33 -11.28 12.78
N ILE A 73 12.03 -10.69 11.80
CA ILE A 73 11.62 -9.48 11.09
C ILE A 73 10.76 -9.83 9.88
N GLY A 74 10.96 -11.01 9.27
CA GLY A 74 10.37 -11.38 7.99
C GLY A 74 8.85 -11.23 7.94
N LEU A 75 8.11 -11.96 8.78
CA LEU A 75 6.65 -11.91 8.78
C LEU A 75 6.10 -10.53 9.18
N ALA A 76 6.77 -9.83 10.10
CA ALA A 76 6.40 -8.47 10.48
C ALA A 76 6.54 -7.50 9.30
N LEU A 77 7.66 -7.56 8.56
CA LEU A 77 7.91 -6.78 7.36
C LEU A 77 6.89 -7.11 6.26
N ALA A 78 6.65 -8.39 6.00
CA ALA A 78 5.66 -8.82 5.02
C ALA A 78 4.25 -8.32 5.36
N ARG A 79 3.90 -8.28 6.65
CA ARG A 79 2.65 -7.69 7.13
C ARG A 79 2.61 -6.18 6.92
N ASP A 80 3.67 -5.46 7.29
CA ASP A 80 3.78 -4.01 7.11
C ASP A 80 3.65 -3.63 5.62
N LEU A 81 4.31 -4.38 4.72
CA LEU A 81 4.20 -4.23 3.27
C LEU A 81 2.78 -4.52 2.78
N ALA A 82 2.16 -5.62 3.21
CA ALA A 82 0.78 -5.94 2.83
C ALA A 82 -0.19 -4.83 3.23
N VAL A 83 -0.05 -4.27 4.44
CA VAL A 83 -0.85 -3.13 4.91
C VAL A 83 -0.59 -1.89 4.07
N SER A 84 0.65 -1.61 3.68
CA SER A 84 0.98 -0.45 2.82
C SER A 84 0.35 -0.54 1.43
N LEU A 85 0.06 -1.75 0.95
CA LEU A 85 -0.66 -2.02 -0.29
C LEU A 85 -2.19 -1.95 -0.14
N GLY A 86 -2.69 -1.60 1.05
CA GLY A 86 -4.13 -1.66 1.37
C GLY A 86 -4.66 -3.09 1.53
N GLY A 87 -3.76 -4.07 1.58
CA GLY A 87 -4.06 -5.47 1.76
C GLY A 87 -3.92 -5.95 3.19
N ARG A 88 -3.85 -7.26 3.36
CA ARG A 88 -3.55 -7.89 4.65
C ARG A 88 -2.82 -9.22 4.47
N LEU A 89 -1.99 -9.56 5.44
CA LEU A 89 -1.36 -10.88 5.56
C LEU A 89 -1.87 -11.56 6.83
N SER A 90 -2.28 -12.82 6.72
CA SER A 90 -2.80 -13.62 7.84
C SER A 90 -2.40 -15.09 7.74
N LEU A 91 -2.29 -15.76 8.88
CA LEU A 91 -2.21 -17.23 8.94
C LEU A 91 -3.63 -17.80 8.82
N ALA A 92 -3.95 -18.41 7.67
CA ALA A 92 -5.25 -18.99 7.38
C ALA A 92 -5.41 -20.40 7.97
N ASN A 93 -4.33 -21.18 7.99
CA ASN A 93 -4.31 -22.49 8.63
C ASN A 93 -2.96 -22.77 9.29
N ARG A 94 -2.96 -23.58 10.34
CA ARG A 94 -1.76 -23.93 11.12
C ARG A 94 -1.17 -25.27 10.73
N ALA A 95 -1.98 -26.22 10.28
CA ALA A 95 -1.56 -27.55 9.86
C ALA A 95 -2.56 -28.09 8.83
N PRO A 96 -2.19 -28.25 7.54
CA PRO A 96 -0.97 -27.70 6.93
C PRO A 96 -0.89 -26.16 7.10
N THR A 97 0.31 -25.63 7.32
CA THR A 97 0.54 -24.19 7.42
C THR A 97 0.08 -23.50 6.13
N THR A 98 -0.74 -22.45 6.25
CA THR A 98 -1.16 -21.64 5.12
C THR A 98 -1.16 -20.17 5.49
N PHE A 99 -0.34 -19.37 4.81
CA PHE A 99 -0.40 -17.91 4.86
C PHE A 99 -1.20 -17.38 3.67
N THR A 100 -2.11 -16.44 3.92
CA THR A 100 -2.90 -15.77 2.89
C THR A 100 -2.55 -14.29 2.84
N LEU A 101 -2.06 -13.84 1.69
CA LEU A 101 -1.94 -12.43 1.33
C LEU A 101 -3.17 -12.02 0.52
N LEU A 102 -3.92 -11.05 1.01
CA LEU A 102 -5.04 -10.45 0.28
C LEU A 102 -4.63 -9.05 -0.20
N LEU A 103 -4.79 -8.78 -1.49
CA LEU A 103 -4.50 -7.50 -2.12
C LEU A 103 -5.74 -6.98 -2.87
N PRO A 104 -6.18 -5.73 -2.67
CA PRO A 104 -7.26 -5.16 -3.48
C PRO A 104 -6.83 -5.01 -4.95
N VAL A 105 -7.70 -5.36 -5.92
CA VAL A 105 -7.38 -5.31 -7.37
C VAL A 105 -8.08 -4.19 -8.13
N ARG A 106 -9.00 -3.47 -7.48
CA ARG A 106 -9.55 -2.25 -8.06
C ARG A 106 -8.62 -1.09 -7.76
N ALA A 107 -8.11 -0.50 -8.85
CA ALA A 107 -7.46 0.80 -8.82
C ALA A 107 -8.27 1.72 -7.91
N ALA A 108 -7.62 2.27 -6.88
CA ALA A 108 -8.10 3.48 -6.26
C ALA A 108 -8.11 4.55 -7.36
N GLY A 109 -9.24 4.70 -8.04
CA GLY A 109 -9.61 5.92 -8.71
C GLY A 109 -9.90 6.97 -7.64
N VAL A 110 -8.84 7.57 -7.10
CA VAL A 110 -8.80 8.82 -6.32
C VAL A 110 -7.31 9.17 -6.16
N HIS A 111 -6.70 10.05 -6.96
CA HIS A 111 -6.90 11.49 -6.94
C HIS A 111 -6.85 12.06 -8.37
N GLY A 112 -8.00 12.46 -8.89
CA GLY A 112 -8.13 13.09 -10.19
C GLY A 112 -9.53 13.68 -10.36
N ALA A 113 -9.91 14.57 -9.43
CA ALA A 113 -11.00 15.55 -9.58
C ALA A 113 -11.13 16.37 -8.29
N ASP A 114 -10.37 17.46 -8.18
CA ASP A 114 -10.98 18.71 -7.70
C ASP A 114 -10.36 19.89 -8.46
N ASP A 115 -10.71 19.92 -9.74
CA ASP A 115 -10.43 20.95 -10.73
C ASP A 115 -11.43 22.12 -10.56
N ARG A 116 -11.51 22.70 -9.37
CA ARG A 116 -12.31 23.91 -9.10
C ARG A 116 -11.67 24.80 -8.04
N ASN A 117 -10.83 25.74 -8.49
CA ASN A 117 -11.15 27.17 -8.31
C ASN A 117 -10.22 28.04 -9.15
N GLU A 118 -10.80 28.57 -10.23
CA GLU A 118 -10.60 29.93 -10.75
C GLU A 118 -9.25 30.60 -10.49
N SER A 119 -8.39 30.53 -11.52
CA SER A 119 -7.61 31.69 -11.91
C SER A 119 -8.54 32.80 -12.44
N ASP A 120 -9.05 33.65 -11.55
CA ASP A 120 -9.53 34.98 -11.91
C ASP A 120 -9.12 36.00 -10.84
N GLY A 121 -8.56 37.12 -11.28
CA GLY A 121 -8.06 38.16 -10.38
C GLY A 121 -6.64 38.68 -10.64
N ARG A 122 -6.13 38.63 -11.89
CA ARG A 122 -5.11 39.58 -12.36
C ARG A 122 -5.55 40.27 -13.64
N ARG A 123 -6.39 41.30 -13.47
CA ARG A 123 -6.44 42.56 -14.24
C ARG A 123 -6.90 43.59 -13.21
N GLY A 124 -6.10 44.57 -12.79
CA GLY A 124 -5.58 45.61 -13.65
C GLY A 124 -6.65 46.70 -13.74
N ASP A 125 -6.61 47.67 -12.83
CA ASP A 125 -6.95 49.06 -13.14
C ASP A 125 -6.26 49.96 -12.11
N ALA A 126 -5.19 50.60 -12.58
CA ALA A 126 -4.75 51.87 -12.05
C ALA A 126 -5.85 52.88 -12.39
N ASP A 127 -6.15 53.78 -11.47
CA ASP A 127 -7.06 54.91 -11.67
C ASP A 127 -6.22 56.17 -11.95
N PRO A 128 -6.24 56.73 -13.18
CA PRO A 128 -5.64 58.03 -13.44
C PRO A 128 -6.64 58.95 -14.15
N GLN A 129 -7.33 59.81 -13.40
CA GLN A 129 -7.92 61.08 -13.83
C GLN A 129 -8.00 61.94 -12.55
N ASP A 130 -7.20 62.98 -12.26
CA ASP A 130 -6.67 64.09 -13.07
C ASP A 130 -7.74 64.76 -13.92
N GLU A 131 -8.59 65.60 -13.30
CA GLU A 131 -9.10 66.85 -13.89
C GLU A 131 -9.37 67.91 -12.80
N ALA A 132 -8.56 68.98 -12.88
CA ALA A 132 -8.88 70.42 -12.82
C ALA A 132 -10.04 70.91 -11.91
N GLY A 133 -9.90 71.95 -11.10
CA GLY A 133 -9.05 73.14 -11.19
C GLY A 133 -9.79 74.34 -10.57
N GLN A 134 -9.17 75.53 -10.67
CA GLN A 134 -9.62 76.87 -10.24
C GLN A 134 -9.03 77.30 -8.89
N GLY A 135 -8.30 78.40 -8.74
CA GLY A 135 -7.89 79.48 -9.63
C GLY A 135 -7.11 80.49 -8.76
N GLY A 136 -5.97 81.00 -9.21
CA GLY A 136 -5.91 82.40 -9.66
C GLY A 136 -5.17 83.31 -8.65
N PRO A 137 -4.64 84.47 -9.06
CA PRO A 137 -3.26 84.86 -8.76
C PRO A 137 -3.10 86.13 -7.89
N GLY A 138 -1.87 86.39 -7.44
CA GLY A 138 -1.37 87.68 -6.95
C GLY A 138 -0.18 87.46 -6.01
N GLY A 139 1.03 87.99 -6.20
CA GLY A 139 1.46 89.15 -6.98
C GLY A 139 1.91 90.26 -6.03
N CYS A 140 3.24 90.49 -6.01
CA CYS A 140 4.03 91.48 -5.27
C CYS A 140 4.42 91.14 -3.82
#